data_AF-A0A165FNS6-F1
#
_entry.id   AF-A0A165FNS6-F1
#
_cell.length_a   1.000
_cell.length_b   1.000
_cell.length_c   1.000
_cell.angle_alpha   90.00
_cell.angle_beta   90.00
_cell.angle_gamma   90.00
#
_symmetry.space_group_name_H-M   'P 1'
#
loop_
_entity.id
_entity.type
_entity.pdbx_description
1 polymer ?
#
loop_
_entity_poly.entity_id
_entity_poly.type
_entity_poly.pdbx_seq_one_letter_code
_entity_poly.pdbx_strand_id
1 'polypeptide(L)'
;TVFEGELFGILLALRIIADTPGVLDAVICLDNQAAIVHAQVPRAKSGQVITDAIHGALQRIRSVRPGFRLELVWVPGHEDVAGNELADLHAKQAA
;
A
#
# COMPACT_ATOMS: atom_id res chain seq x y z
N THR A 1 10.04 -11.48 2.86
CA THR A 1 9.19 -12.44 2.09
C THR A 1 8.35 -11.66 1.08
N VAL A 2 7.77 -12.29 0.05
CA VAL A 2 6.88 -11.61 -0.92
C VAL A 2 5.76 -10.85 -0.18
N PHE A 3 5.15 -11.50 0.82
CA PHE A 3 4.10 -10.91 1.64
C PHE A 3 4.52 -9.64 2.40
N GLU A 4 5.71 -9.61 3.01
CA GLU A 4 6.21 -8.38 3.68
C GLU A 4 6.53 -7.29 2.68
N GLY A 5 7.03 -7.64 1.48
CA GLY A 5 7.30 -6.71 0.39
C GLY A 5 6.05 -5.92 -0.01
N GLU A 6 4.91 -6.61 -0.13
CA GLU A 6 3.62 -5.97 -0.42
C GLU A 6 3.21 -4.95 0.66
N LEU A 7 3.34 -5.31 1.94
CA LEU A 7 3.01 -4.41 3.04
C LEU A 7 3.93 -3.18 3.05
N PHE A 8 5.22 -3.38 2.74
CA PHE A 8 6.16 -2.27 2.56
C PHE A 8 5.79 -1.39 1.35
N GLY A 9 5.32 -1.98 0.25
CA GLY A 9 4.80 -1.25 -0.92
C GLY A 9 3.65 -0.30 -0.55
N ILE A 10 2.69 -0.79 0.25
CA ILE A 10 1.59 0.05 0.76
C ILE A 10 2.12 1.19 1.63
N LEU A 11 3.04 0.90 2.54
CA LEU A 11 3.63 1.92 3.41
C LEU A 11 4.37 3.01 2.62
N LEU A 12 5.11 2.60 1.58
CA LEU A 12 5.80 3.50 0.66
C LEU A 12 4.81 4.39 -0.10
N ALA A 13 3.73 3.80 -0.63
CA ALA A 13 2.68 4.56 -1.31
C ALA A 13 2.04 5.62 -0.38
N LEU A 14 1.76 5.27 0.88
CA LEU A 14 1.27 6.23 1.88
C LEU A 14 2.27 7.35 2.15
N ARG A 15 3.57 7.05 2.17
CA ARG A 15 4.61 8.08 2.33
C ARG A 15 4.63 9.05 1.15
N ILE A 16 4.56 8.53 -0.08
CA ILE A 16 4.47 9.35 -1.30
C ILE A 16 3.24 10.24 -1.25
N ILE A 17 2.07 9.71 -0.87
CA ILE A 17 0.84 10.50 -0.71
C ILE A 17 1.01 11.60 0.33
N ALA A 18 1.63 11.29 1.48
CA ALA A 18 1.87 12.27 2.54
C ALA A 18 2.81 13.41 2.09
N ASP A 19 3.79 13.10 1.25
CA ASP A 19 4.76 14.06 0.72
C ASP A 19 4.23 14.78 -0.54
N THR A 20 3.13 14.32 -1.14
CA THR A 20 2.47 14.97 -2.29
C THR A 20 1.37 15.94 -1.81
N PRO A 21 1.55 17.27 -1.95
CA PRO A 21 0.56 18.25 -1.50
C PRO A 21 -0.73 18.19 -2.33
N GLY A 22 -1.87 18.46 -1.68
CA GLY A 22 -3.17 18.59 -2.36
C GLY A 22 -3.86 17.29 -2.77
N VAL A 23 -3.26 16.12 -2.52
CA VAL A 23 -3.92 14.82 -2.77
C VAL A 23 -5.01 14.58 -1.72
N LEU A 24 -6.26 14.52 -2.18
CA LEU A 24 -7.45 14.17 -1.38
C LEU A 24 -8.03 12.80 -1.72
N ASP A 25 -7.72 12.27 -2.90
CA ASP A 25 -8.15 10.96 -3.37
C ASP A 25 -6.94 10.16 -3.84
N ALA A 26 -6.79 8.94 -3.34
CA ALA A 26 -5.72 8.04 -3.77
C ALA A 26 -6.26 6.62 -3.93
N VAL A 27 -5.76 5.93 -4.95
CA VAL A 27 -6.01 4.52 -5.21
C VAL A 27 -4.65 3.81 -5.20
N ILE A 28 -4.52 2.75 -4.40
CA ILE A 28 -3.35 1.87 -4.42
C ILE A 28 -3.81 0.55 -5.03
N CYS A 29 -3.20 0.19 -6.15
CA CYS A 29 -3.42 -1.09 -6.82
C CYS A 29 -2.42 -2.13 -6.27
N LEU A 30 -2.92 -3.31 -5.93
CA LEU A 30 -2.11 -4.43 -5.42
C LEU A 30 -2.50 -5.70 -6.17
N ASP A 31 -1.55 -6.55 -6.50
CA ASP A 31 -1.81 -7.84 -7.13
C ASP A 31 -1.90 -9.01 -6.15
N ASN A 32 -1.47 -8.81 -4.90
CA ASN A 32 -1.58 -9.79 -3.84
C ASN A 32 -2.88 -9.63 -3.03
N GLN A 33 -3.86 -10.49 -3.31
CA GLN A 33 -5.12 -10.54 -2.56
C GLN A 33 -4.93 -10.73 -1.05
N ALA A 34 -3.88 -11.45 -0.61
CA ALA A 34 -3.61 -11.63 0.81
C ALA A 34 -3.16 -10.32 1.48
N ALA A 35 -2.41 -9.46 0.77
CA ALA A 35 -1.99 -8.16 1.28
C ALA A 35 -3.18 -7.21 1.47
N ILE A 36 -4.15 -7.23 0.55
CA ILE A 36 -5.38 -6.43 0.66
C ILE A 36 -6.17 -6.82 1.91
N VAL A 37 -6.42 -8.12 2.11
CA VAL A 37 -7.18 -8.61 3.27
C VAL A 37 -6.46 -8.28 4.58
N HIS A 38 -5.13 -8.40 4.62
CA HIS A 38 -4.36 -8.13 5.84
C HIS A 38 -4.14 -6.65 6.15
N ALA A 39 -4.06 -5.78 5.15
CA ALA A 39 -4.05 -4.34 5.36
C ALA A 39 -5.39 -3.83 5.95
N GLN A 40 -6.48 -4.56 5.72
CA GLN A 40 -7.81 -4.25 6.26
C GLN A 40 -8.07 -4.89 7.62
N VAL A 41 -7.48 -6.06 7.92
CA VAL A 41 -7.74 -6.82 9.14
C VAL A 41 -6.42 -7.16 9.87
N PRO A 42 -6.12 -6.51 11.00
CA PRO A 42 -4.97 -6.85 11.84
C PRO A 42 -5.09 -8.30 12.34
N ARG A 43 -4.11 -9.14 12.05
CA ARG A 43 -3.98 -10.49 12.64
C ARG A 43 -2.59 -10.66 13.26
N ALA A 44 -2.54 -11.37 14.38
CA ALA A 44 -1.34 -11.64 15.16
C ALA A 44 -0.37 -12.60 14.43
N LYS A 45 0.37 -12.10 13.43
CA LYS A 45 1.51 -12.76 12.75
C LYS A 45 2.51 -11.69 12.26
N SER A 46 3.63 -12.12 11.66
CA SER A 46 4.83 -11.36 11.23
C SER A 46 4.64 -10.08 10.39
N GLY A 47 3.41 -9.65 10.10
CA GLY A 47 3.12 -8.37 9.45
C GLY A 47 2.59 -7.27 10.38
N GLN A 48 2.31 -7.57 11.66
CA GLN A 48 1.58 -6.65 12.55
C GLN A 48 2.28 -5.29 12.72
N VAL A 49 3.61 -5.28 12.86
CA VAL A 49 4.39 -4.02 12.97
C VAL A 49 4.21 -3.14 11.73
N ILE A 50 4.19 -3.74 10.54
CA ILE A 50 4.04 -3.00 9.28
C ILE A 50 2.58 -2.57 9.11
N THR A 51 1.62 -3.42 9.45
CA THR A 51 0.18 -3.08 9.45
C THR A 51 -0.12 -1.92 10.40
N ASP A 52 0.46 -1.90 11.60
CA ASP A 52 0.32 -0.79 12.55
C ASP A 52 0.94 0.49 11.99
N ALA A 53 2.09 0.40 11.31
CA ALA A 53 2.71 1.54 10.63
C ALA A 53 1.83 2.08 9.48
N ILE A 54 1.21 1.20 8.69
CA ILE A 54 0.24 1.57 7.63
C ILE A 54 -0.94 2.32 8.24
N HIS A 55 -1.55 1.78 9.31
CA HIS A 55 -2.66 2.45 9.98
C HIS A 55 -2.25 3.81 10.56
N GLY A 56 -1.09 3.87 11.23
CA GLY A 56 -0.56 5.13 11.78
C GLY A 56 -0.28 6.18 10.71
N ALA A 57 0.28 5.77 9.56
CA ALA A 57 0.52 6.65 8.42
C ALA A 57 -0.80 7.18 7.85
N LEU A 58 -1.80 6.31 7.65
CA LEU A 58 -3.12 6.71 7.16
C LEU A 58 -3.81 7.70 8.10
N GLN A 59 -3.76 7.46 9.41
CA GLN A 59 -4.35 8.39 10.39
C GLN A 59 -3.67 9.75 10.37
N ARG A 60 -2.34 9.80 10.22
CA ARG A 60 -1.60 11.05 10.09
C ARG A 60 -1.97 11.83 8.83
N ILE A 61 -2.17 11.16 7.70
CA ILE A 61 -2.64 11.83 6.47
C ILE A 61 -4.03 12.42 6.71
N ARG A 62 -4.95 11.65 7.29
CA ARG A 62 -6.32 12.10 7.57
C ARG A 62 -6.39 13.23 8.60
N SER A 63 -5.47 13.29 9.57
CA SER A 63 -5.43 14.39 10.54
C SER A 63 -4.97 15.71 9.91
N VAL A 64 -4.11 15.67 8.89
CA VAL A 64 -3.65 16.85 8.16
C VAL A 64 -4.59 17.22 7.01
N ARG A 65 -5.30 16.24 6.45
CA ARG A 65 -6.17 16.38 5.28
C ARG A 65 -7.58 15.84 5.56
N PRO A 66 -8.43 16.61 6.26
CA PRO A 66 -9.82 16.23 6.48
C PRO A 66 -10.52 15.92 5.15
N GLY A 67 -11.14 14.74 5.05
CA GLY A 67 -11.80 14.29 3.83
C GLY A 67 -10.93 13.45 2.87
N PHE A 68 -9.67 13.17 3.22
CA PHE A 68 -8.82 12.26 2.43
C PHE A 68 -9.44 10.85 2.31
N ARG A 69 -9.57 10.37 1.08
CA ARG A 69 -10.05 9.03 0.74
C ARG A 69 -8.92 8.20 0.14
N LEU A 70 -8.85 6.96 0.62
CA LEU A 70 -7.92 5.94 0.13
C LEU A 70 -8.72 4.70 -0.25
N GLU A 71 -8.49 4.22 -1.45
CA GLU A 71 -9.02 2.94 -1.93
C GLU A 71 -7.86 1.96 -2.18
N LEU A 72 -8.05 0.71 -1.78
CA LEU A 72 -7.15 -0.39 -2.13
C LEU A 72 -7.88 -1.26 -3.15
N VAL A 73 -7.32 -1.39 -4.34
CA VAL A 73 -7.92 -2.14 -5.45
C VAL A 73 -7.04 -3.33 -5.80
N TRP A 74 -7.67 -4.48 -6.01
CA TRP A 74 -6.96 -5.64 -6.54
C TRP A 74 -6.81 -5.53 -8.05
N VAL A 75 -5.61 -5.80 -8.56
CA VAL A 75 -5.33 -5.94 -9.99
C VAL A 75 -4.70 -7.32 -10.27
N PRO A 76 -4.96 -7.95 -11.41
CA PRO A 76 -4.30 -9.21 -11.73
C PRO A 76 -2.81 -8.98 -12.02
N GLY A 77 -1.95 -9.81 -11.42
CA GLY A 77 -0.52 -9.85 -11.73
C GLY A 77 -0.25 -10.61 -13.03
N HIS A 78 0.82 -10.24 -13.74
CA HIS A 78 1.28 -10.87 -14.99
C HIS A 78 0.26 -10.85 -16.17
N GLU A 79 -0.67 -9.90 -16.16
CA GLU A 79 -1.66 -9.68 -17.22
C GLU A 79 -1.39 -8.37 -17.99
N ASP A 80 -0.11 -8.00 -18.22
CA ASP A 80 0.31 -6.80 -18.96
C ASP A 80 -0.21 -5.46 -18.39
N VAL A 81 -0.54 -5.40 -17.10
CA VAL A 81 -0.86 -4.13 -16.42
C VAL A 81 0.44 -3.36 -16.22
N ALA A 82 0.78 -2.50 -17.17
CA ALA A 82 2.08 -1.80 -17.22
C ALA A 82 2.51 -1.15 -15.90
N GLY A 83 1.58 -0.55 -15.15
CA GLY A 83 1.87 0.03 -13.84
C GLY A 83 2.22 -1.01 -12.76
N ASN A 84 1.50 -2.15 -12.75
CA ASN A 84 1.79 -3.26 -11.84
C ASN A 84 3.14 -3.88 -12.18
N GLU A 85 3.40 -4.16 -13.46
CA GLU A 85 4.66 -4.76 -13.91
C GLU A 85 5.88 -3.90 -13.60
N LEU A 86 5.75 -2.58 -13.75
CA LEU A 86 6.81 -1.64 -13.41
C LEU A 86 7.08 -1.63 -11.89
N ALA A 87 6.03 -1.65 -11.07
CA ALA A 87 6.17 -1.76 -9.62
C ALA A 87 6.87 -3.08 -9.24
N ASP A 88 6.48 -4.18 -9.89
CA ASP A 88 7.03 -5.52 -9.69
C ASP A 88 8.52 -5.62 -10.08
N LEU A 89 8.89 -4.98 -11.19
CA LEU A 89 10.26 -4.86 -11.65
C LEU A 89 11.12 -4.09 -10.63
N HIS A 90 10.64 -2.95 -10.15
CA HIS A 90 11.36 -2.15 -9.17
C HIS A 90 11.49 -2.87 -7.82
N ALA A 91 10.46 -3.59 -7.38
CA ALA A 91 10.52 -4.40 -6.17
C ALA A 91 11.59 -5.50 -6.29
N LYS A 92 11.67 -6.19 -7.43
CA LYS A 92 12.70 -7.22 -7.71
C LYS A 92 14.11 -6.63 -7.76
N GLN A 93 14.28 -5.40 -8.26
CA GLN A 93 15.57 -4.71 -8.32
C GLN A 93 16.08 -4.26 -6.94
N ALA A 94 15.17 -4.04 -5.98
CA ALA A 94 15.51 -3.56 -4.64
C ALA A 94 15.75 -4.68 -3.62
N ALA A 95 15.54 -5.95 -4.01
CA ALA A 95 15.68 -7.15 -3.18
C ALA A 95 17.11 -7.72 -3.23
#